data_AF-A0AA41BKS7-F1
#
_entry.id   AF-A0AA41BKS7-F1
#
_cell.length_a   1.000
_cell.length_b   1.000
_cell.length_c   1.000
_cell.angle_alpha   90.00
_cell.angle_beta   90.00
_cell.angle_gamma   90.00
#
_symmetry.space_group_name_H-M   'P 1'
#
loop_
_entity.id
_entity.type
_entity.pdbx_description
1 polymer ?
#
loop_
_entity_poly.entity_id
_entity_poly.type
_entity_poly.pdbx_seq_one_letter_code
_entity_poly.pdbx_strand_id
1 'polypeptide(L)' 'MQIRLINNTGKRMGRFVAYEYGTDLFGYVYVDKIKGKERGKLVSRWVMPDLGSLVRLLDFEIYKRENEHYENISSLVG' A
#
# COMPACT_ATOMS: atom_id res chain seq x y z
N MET A 1 11.94 2.55 -6.81
CA MET A 1 12.01 1.65 -5.63
C MET A 1 10.62 1.08 -5.37
N GLN A 2 10.50 -0.10 -4.74
CA GLN A 2 9.22 -0.77 -4.55
C GLN A 2 9.12 -1.46 -3.20
N ILE A 3 7.96 -1.32 -2.55
CA ILE A 3 7.56 -2.08 -1.36
C ILE A 3 6.35 -2.92 -1.76
N ARG A 4 6.43 -4.25 -1.58
CA ARG A 4 5.35 -5.17 -1.96
C ARG A 4 4.89 -5.99 -0.76
N LEU A 5 3.61 -5.88 -0.45
CA LEU A 5 2.94 -6.59 0.63
C LEU A 5 2.03 -7.66 0.02
N ILE A 6 2.36 -8.93 0.26
CA ILE A 6 1.61 -10.07 -0.27
C ILE A 6 0.87 -10.75 0.89
N ASN A 7 -0.42 -11.01 0.69
CA ASN A 7 -1.19 -11.82 1.62
C ASN A 7 -0.97 -13.31 1.28
N ASN A 8 -0.34 -14.03 2.21
CA ASN A 8 -0.06 -15.46 2.09
C ASN A 8 -1.02 -16.33 2.93
N THR A 9 -2.07 -15.76 3.52
CA THR A 9 -2.96 -16.48 4.45
C THR A 9 -4.46 -16.25 4.13
N GLY A 10 -5.28 -17.23 4.50
CA GLY A 10 -6.74 -17.15 4.43
C GLY A 10 -7.37 -17.07 3.03
N LYS A 11 -8.64 -16.67 2.95
CA LYS A 11 -9.44 -16.63 1.71
C LYS A 11 -8.93 -15.63 0.65
N ARG A 12 -8.01 -14.73 1.02
CA ARG A 12 -7.44 -13.69 0.14
C ARG A 12 -5.98 -13.97 -0.25
N MET A 13 -5.53 -15.22 -0.08
CA MET A 13 -4.18 -15.67 -0.45
C MET A 13 -3.84 -15.30 -1.91
N GLY A 14 -2.61 -14.80 -2.10
CA GLY A 14 -2.07 -14.32 -3.38
C GLY A 14 -2.46 -12.89 -3.73
N ARG A 15 -3.35 -12.22 -2.98
CA ARG A 15 -3.60 -10.79 -3.18
C ARG A 15 -2.41 -9.98 -2.67
N PHE A 16 -2.05 -8.92 -3.40
CA PHE A 16 -0.97 -8.02 -3.01
C PHE A 16 -1.37 -6.56 -3.11
N VAL A 17 -0.63 -5.74 -2.36
CA VAL A 17 -0.55 -4.29 -2.53
C VAL A 17 0.93 -3.95 -2.71
N ALA A 18 1.25 -3.16 -3.72
CA ALA A 18 2.58 -2.63 -3.94
C ALA A 18 2.55 -1.10 -3.90
N TYR A 19 3.59 -0.52 -3.32
CA TYR A 19 3.88 0.90 -3.35
C TYR A 19 5.16 1.09 -4.15
N GLU A 20 5.05 1.71 -5.31
CA GLU A 20 6.18 2.03 -6.18
C GLU A 20 6.45 3.52 -6.07
N TYR A 21 7.69 3.89 -5.76
CA TYR A 21 8.05 5.28 -5.54
C TYR A 21 9.39 5.63 -6.17
N GLY A 22 9.54 6.91 -6.48
CA GLY A 22 10.73 7.48 -7.09
C GLY A 22 10.65 8.99 -7.09
N THR A 23 11.60 9.60 -7.78
CA THR A 23 11.65 11.05 -7.98
C THR A 23 11.36 11.34 -9.44
N ASP A 24 10.55 12.36 -9.71
CA ASP A 24 10.29 12.82 -11.06
C ASP A 24 11.41 13.77 -11.57
N LEU A 25 11.25 14.27 -12.79
CA LEU A 25 12.22 15.19 -13.41
C LEU A 25 12.30 16.56 -12.73
N PHE A 26 11.32 16.89 -11.87
CA PHE A 26 11.21 18.16 -11.18
C PHE A 26 11.61 18.06 -9.69
N GLY A 27 12.07 16.89 -9.24
CA GLY A 27 12.50 16.66 -7.87
C GLY A 27 11.37 16.27 -6.91
N TYR A 28 10.13 16.14 -7.37
CA TYR A 28 9.04 15.65 -6.53
C TYR A 28 9.13 14.14 -6.36
N VAL A 29 8.74 13.67 -5.18
CA VAL A 29 8.59 12.25 -4.91
C VAL A 29 7.20 11.82 -5.38
N TYR A 30 7.13 10.76 -6.19
CA TYR A 30 5.86 10.13 -6.57
C TYR A 30 5.70 8.79 -5.87
N VAL A 31 4.45 8.39 -5.65
CA VAL A 31 4.08 7.09 -5.07
C VAL A 31 2.86 6.55 -5.79
N ASP A 32 3.01 5.36 -6.35
CA ASP A 32 1.96 4.59 -6.99
C ASP A 32 1.54 3.44 -6.09
N LYS A 33 0.24 3.39 -5.77
CA LYS A 33 -0.37 2.25 -5.10
C LYS A 33 -0.98 1.33 -6.14
N ILE A 34 -0.50 0.11 -6.15
CA ILE A 34 -0.92 -0.95 -7.07
C ILE A 34 -1.56 -2.06 -6.25
N LYS A 35 -2.75 -2.51 -6.64
CA LYS A 35 -3.43 -3.66 -6.00
C LYS A 35 -3.67 -4.76 -7.03
N GLY A 36 -3.52 -6.01 -6.63
CA GLY A 36 -3.70 -7.13 -7.56
C GLY A 36 -3.72 -8.50 -6.90
N LYS A 37 -3.83 -9.54 -7.74
CA LYS A 37 -3.58 -10.96 -7.37
C LYS A 37 -2.50 -11.54 -8.29
N GLU A 38 -2.80 -11.63 -9.58
CA GLU A 38 -1.81 -11.98 -10.62
C GLU A 38 -1.27 -10.74 -11.34
N ARG A 39 -2.18 -9.88 -11.81
CA ARG A 39 -1.85 -8.56 -12.38
C ARG A 39 -2.24 -7.45 -11.41
N GLY A 40 -1.38 -6.43 -11.34
CA GLY A 40 -1.63 -5.23 -10.55
C GLY A 40 -2.38 -4.18 -11.37
N LYS A 41 -3.28 -3.45 -10.72
CA LYS A 41 -3.88 -2.23 -11.25
C LYS A 41 -3.45 -1.05 -10.37
N LEU A 42 -3.06 0.06 -11.01
CA LEU A 42 -2.87 1.33 -10.32
C LEU A 42 -4.21 1.78 -9.74
N VAL A 43 -4.26 1.97 -8.42
CA VAL A 43 -5.47 2.41 -7.71
C VAL A 43 -5.36 3.83 -7.16
N SER A 44 -4.14 4.31 -6.94
CA SER A 44 -3.89 5.67 -6.46
C SER A 44 -2.48 6.10 -6.84
N ARG A 45 -2.31 7.40 -7.06
CA ARG A 45 -1.01 8.05 -7.24
C ARG A 45 -0.96 9.29 -6.36
N TRP A 46 0.15 9.46 -5.66
CA TRP A 46 0.46 10.67 -4.90
C TRP A 46 1.74 11.29 -5.42
N VAL A 47 1.81 12.61 -5.34
CA VAL A 47 3.00 13.42 -5.62
C VAL A 47 3.22 14.29 -4.40
N MET A 48 4.46 14.35 -3.93
CA MET A 48 4.82 15.00 -2.67
C MET A 48 6.18 15.68 -2.79
N PRO A 49 6.44 16.72 -1.98
CA PRO A 49 7.63 17.55 -2.14
C PRO A 49 8.93 16.89 -1.66
N ASP A 50 8.85 15.89 -0.78
CA ASP A 50 10.03 15.35 -0.11
C ASP A 50 9.85 13.90 0.35
N LEU A 51 10.97 13.26 0.70
CA LEU A 51 11.03 11.88 1.18
C LEU A 51 10.39 11.69 2.57
N GLY A 52 10.41 12.71 3.44
CA GLY A 52 9.73 12.65 4.73
C GLY A 52 8.21 12.54 4.57
N SER A 53 7.65 13.23 3.59
CA SER A 53 6.24 13.07 3.20
C SER A 53 5.91 11.66 2.69
N LEU A 54 6.86 10.98 2.04
CA LEU A 54 6.70 9.57 1.63
C LEU A 54 6.60 8.66 2.84
N VAL A 55 7.52 8.80 3.79
CA VAL A 55 7.57 7.95 4.98
C VAL A 55 6.26 8.07 5.77
N ARG A 56 5.76 9.30 5.96
CA ARG A 56 4.48 9.54 6.65
C ARG A 56 3.28 8.92 5.92
N LEU A 57 3.25 9.01 4.58
CA LEU A 57 2.20 8.37 3.79
C LEU A 57 2.22 6.84 3.94
N LEU A 58 3.41 6.24 3.86
CA LEU A 58 3.57 4.79 3.99
C LEU A 58 3.17 4.31 5.39
N ASP A 59 3.58 5.03 6.43
CA ASP A 59 3.21 4.74 7.82
C ASP A 59 1.69 4.75 8.01
N PHE A 60 1.03 5.82 7.53
CA PHE A 60 -0.42 5.93 7.58
C PHE A 60 -1.14 4.81 6.81
N GLU A 61 -0.64 4.45 5.63
CA GLU A 61 -1.22 3.40 4.79
C GLU A 61 -1.06 2.00 5.39
N ILE A 62 0.06 1.73 6.08
CA ILE A 62 0.28 0.50 6.83
C ILE A 62 -0.66 0.47 8.03
N TYR A 63 -0.67 1.53 8.85
CA TYR A 63 -1.55 1.65 10.02
C TYR A 63 -3.02 1.44 9.64
N LYS A 64 -3.52 2.12 8.60
CA LYS A 64 -4.90 1.97 8.13
C LYS A 64 -5.21 0.52 7.76
N ARG A 65 -4.28 -0.15 7.07
CA ARG A 65 -4.47 -1.53 6.61
C ARG A 65 -4.46 -2.52 7.76
N GLU A 66 -3.61 -2.31 8.76
CA GLU A 66 -3.61 -3.12 9.98
C GLU A 66 -4.96 -2.99 10.69
N ASN A 67 -5.44 -1.77 10.92
CA ASN A 67 -6.74 -1.54 11.56
C ASN A 67 -7.93 -2.11 10.77
N GLU A 68 -7.96 -1.92 9.45
CA GLU A 68 -8.97 -2.53 8.56
C GLU A 68 -8.99 -4.08 8.65
N HIS A 69 -7.83 -4.68 8.91
CA HIS A 69 -7.71 -6.13 9.07
C HIS A 69 -8.08 -6.61 10.48
N TYR A 70 -7.78 -5.84 11.53
CA TYR A 70 -8.15 -6.18 12.91
C TYR A 70 -9.67 -6.09 13.15
N GLU A 71 -10.37 -5.09 12.62
CA GLU A 71 -11.83 -5.00 12.76
C GLU A 71 -12.58 -6.14 12.07
N ASN A 72 -11.98 -6.77 11.05
CA ASN A 72 -12.58 -7.94 10.38
C ASN A 72 -12.32 -9.27 11.11
N ILE A 73 -11.46 -9.32 12.12
CA ILE A 73 -11.26 -10.54 12.93
C ILE A 73 -12.33 -10.63 14.02
N SER A 74 -12.76 -9.49 14.60
CA SER A 74 -13.82 -9.50 15.62
C SER A 74 -15.18 -9.96 15.08
N SER A 75 -15.47 -9.71 13.80
CA SER A 75 -16.71 -10.14 13.13
C SER A 75 -16.71 -11.60 12.65
N LEU A 76 -15.58 -12.31 12.77
CA LEU A 76 -15.48 -13.75 12.50
C LEU A 76 -15.57 -14.62 13.76
N VAL A 77 -15.67 -13.99 14.95
CA VAL A 77 -15.82 -14.66 16.26
C VAL A 77 -17.23 -14.42 16.84
N GLY A 78 -18.18 -13.93 16.03
CA GLY A 78 -19.59 -13.76 16.39
C GLY A 78 -20.49 -14.79 15.74
#